data_AF-A0A2V2SR05-F1
#
_entry.id   AF-A0A2V2SR05-F1
#
_cell.length_a   1.000
_cell.length_b   1.000
_cell.length_c   1.000
_cell.angle_alpha   90.00
_cell.angle_beta   90.00
_cell.angle_gamma   90.00
#
_symmetry.space_group_name_H-M   'P 1'
#
loop_
_entity.id
_entity.type
_entity.pdbx_description
1 polymer ?
#
loop_
_entity_poly.entity_id
_entity_poly.type
_entity_poly.pdbx_seq_one_letter_code
_entity_poly.pdbx_strand_id
1 'polypeptide(L)'
;MDADDQQGPLGDLGEYGRLAEESLDAVGAGDFATARAKVDTLQAKWRAAAAELKRKSPEDWKAANAAVEGAVRELHAKAPDKDRSLDALNTLLSTFNDIQGISD
;
A
#
# COMPACT_ATOMS: atom_id res chain seq x y z
N MET A 1 -1.50 -23.50 12.60
CA MET A 1 -2.31 -22.28 12.73
C MET A 1 -2.41 -21.75 11.32
N ASP A 2 -3.49 -22.16 10.68
CA ASP A 2 -3.84 -21.81 9.30
C ASP A 2 -3.84 -20.28 9.19
N ALA A 3 -3.04 -19.74 8.27
CA ALA A 3 -2.84 -18.31 8.05
C ALA A 3 -4.02 -17.67 7.30
N ASP A 4 -5.23 -18.18 7.56
CA ASP A 4 -6.48 -17.95 6.84
C ASP A 4 -7.57 -17.55 7.84
N ASP A 5 -7.35 -16.55 8.72
CA ASP A 5 -8.48 -15.88 9.40
C ASP A 5 -8.08 -14.56 10.09
N GLN A 6 -7.57 -13.60 9.32
CA GLN A 6 -7.75 -12.18 9.70
C GLN A 6 -7.96 -11.37 8.43
N GLN A 7 -9.15 -11.55 7.84
CA GLN A 7 -9.58 -10.78 6.69
C GLN A 7 -10.40 -9.59 7.18
N GLY A 8 -9.80 -8.40 7.17
CA GLY A 8 -10.51 -7.16 7.42
C GLY A 8 -11.60 -6.87 6.38
N PRO A 9 -12.35 -5.76 6.49
CA PRO A 9 -13.43 -5.37 5.56
C PRO A 9 -13.11 -5.44 4.06
N LEU A 10 -11.83 -5.34 3.65
CA LEU A 10 -11.42 -5.46 2.25
C LEU A 10 -10.99 -6.87 1.80
N GLY A 11 -10.97 -7.86 2.69
CA GLY A 11 -10.34 -9.16 2.46
C GLY A 11 -8.85 -9.14 2.82
N ASP A 12 -8.06 -10.08 2.32
CA ASP A 12 -6.61 -10.12 2.54
C ASP A 12 -5.91 -8.93 1.86
N LEU A 13 -5.12 -8.17 2.63
CA LEU A 13 -4.26 -7.10 2.11
C LEU A 13 -2.76 -7.44 2.18
N GLY A 14 -2.40 -8.67 2.57
CA GLY A 14 -1.01 -9.07 2.82
C GLY A 14 -0.07 -8.87 1.63
N GLU A 15 -0.52 -9.20 0.41
CA GLU A 15 0.31 -8.99 -0.80
C GLU A 15 0.57 -7.50 -1.08
N TYR A 16 -0.41 -6.63 -0.84
CA TYR A 16 -0.24 -5.18 -1.01
C TYR A 16 0.67 -4.60 0.08
N GLY A 17 0.50 -5.04 1.33
CA GLY A 17 1.38 -4.69 2.45
C GLY A 17 2.84 -5.02 2.14
N ARG A 18 3.11 -6.26 1.73
CA ARG A 18 4.47 -6.69 1.37
C ARG A 18 5.11 -5.84 0.28
N LEU A 19 4.38 -5.50 -0.78
CA LEU A 19 4.90 -4.65 -1.86
C LEU A 19 5.19 -3.22 -1.37
N ALA A 20 4.38 -2.69 -0.46
CA ALA A 20 4.61 -1.39 0.17
C ALA A 20 5.82 -1.42 1.11
N GLU A 21 6.03 -2.48 1.88
CA GLU A 21 7.22 -2.68 2.73
C GLU A 21 8.51 -2.79 1.88
N GLU A 22 8.49 -3.58 0.80
CA GLU A 22 9.63 -3.67 -0.12
C GLU A 22 9.95 -2.32 -0.77
N SER A 23 8.93 -1.51 -1.07
CA SER A 23 9.13 -0.14 -1.54
C SER A 23 9.71 0.76 -0.46
N LEU A 24 9.27 0.61 0.79
CA LEU A 24 9.75 1.41 1.94
C LEU A 24 11.23 1.15 2.20
N ASP A 25 11.63 -0.12 2.24
CA ASP A 25 13.03 -0.53 2.41
C ASP A 25 13.91 0.05 1.29
N ALA A 26 13.46 -0.03 0.04
CA ALA A 26 14.16 0.53 -1.10
C ALA A 26 14.36 2.06 -1.00
N VAL A 27 13.34 2.82 -0.59
CA VAL A 27 13.48 4.26 -0.31
C VAL A 27 14.48 4.49 0.84
N GLY A 28 14.41 3.69 1.89
CA GLY A 28 15.35 3.71 3.01
C GLY A 28 16.81 3.56 2.55
N ALA A 29 17.06 2.67 1.60
CA ALA A 29 18.36 2.45 0.96
C ALA A 29 18.74 3.50 -0.11
N GLY A 30 17.82 4.39 -0.49
CA GLY A 30 18.01 5.37 -1.56
C GLY A 30 17.83 4.81 -2.98
N ASP A 31 17.31 3.59 -3.10
CA ASP A 31 17.02 2.95 -4.38
C ASP A 31 15.61 3.26 -4.88
N PHE A 32 15.44 4.49 -5.40
CA PHE A 32 14.16 4.95 -5.93
C PHE A 32 13.70 4.20 -7.19
N ALA A 33 14.62 3.54 -7.91
CA ALA A 33 14.25 2.74 -9.07
C ALA A 33 13.48 1.48 -8.63
N THR A 34 14.00 0.77 -7.62
CA THR A 34 13.32 -0.40 -7.04
C THR A 34 12.03 0.01 -6.32
N ALA A 35 12.05 1.10 -5.54
CA ALA A 35 10.85 1.60 -4.88
C ALA A 35 9.71 1.86 -5.87
N ARG A 36 10.01 2.52 -6.99
CA ARG A 36 9.04 2.80 -8.05
C ARG A 36 8.49 1.52 -8.69
N ALA A 37 9.35 0.55 -9.00
CA ALA A 37 8.91 -0.73 -9.56
C ALA A 37 7.95 -1.48 -8.62
N LYS A 38 8.20 -1.44 -7.30
CA LYS A 38 7.34 -2.05 -6.28
C LYS A 38 6.00 -1.35 -6.16
N VAL A 39 5.98 -0.01 -6.10
CA VAL A 39 4.73 0.75 -6.02
C VAL A 39 3.90 0.66 -7.30
N ASP A 40 4.53 0.56 -8.48
CA ASP A 40 3.81 0.32 -9.75
C ASP A 40 3.18 -1.08 -9.78
N THR A 41 3.89 -2.09 -9.29
CA THR A 41 3.36 -3.45 -9.15
C THR A 41 2.16 -3.48 -8.19
N LEU A 42 2.27 -2.79 -7.05
CA LEU A 42 1.18 -2.62 -6.09
C LEU A 42 -0.03 -1.96 -6.76
N GLN A 43 0.18 -0.81 -7.43
CA GLN A 43 -0.90 -0.06 -8.08
C GLN A 43 -1.62 -0.91 -9.14
N ALA A 44 -0.88 -1.67 -9.94
CA ALA A 44 -1.47 -2.53 -10.97
C ALA A 44 -2.39 -3.60 -10.36
N LYS A 45 -1.94 -4.29 -9.32
CA LYS A 45 -2.73 -5.29 -8.59
C LYS A 45 -3.94 -4.67 -7.90
N TRP A 46 -3.75 -3.53 -7.22
CA TRP A 46 -4.82 -2.80 -6.54
C TRP A 46 -5.94 -2.39 -7.51
N ARG A 47 -5.57 -1.84 -8.67
CA ARG A 47 -6.53 -1.47 -9.72
C ARG A 47 -7.28 -2.67 -10.28
N ALA A 48 -6.61 -3.82 -10.45
CA ALA A 48 -7.27 -5.04 -10.90
C ALA A 48 -8.32 -5.55 -9.90
N ALA A 49 -8.09 -5.37 -8.60
CA ALA A 49 -9.01 -5.77 -7.54
C ALA A 49 -10.05 -4.69 -7.17
N ALA A 50 -9.92 -3.45 -7.67
CA ALA A 50 -10.66 -2.29 -7.17
C ALA A 50 -12.18 -2.45 -7.16
N ALA A 51 -12.75 -3.08 -8.19
CA ALA A 51 -14.19 -3.33 -8.24
C ALA A 51 -14.66 -4.25 -7.10
N GLU A 52 -13.91 -5.32 -6.82
CA GLU A 52 -14.21 -6.27 -5.76
C GLU A 52 -14.05 -5.66 -4.38
N LEU A 53 -12.94 -4.95 -4.16
CA LEU A 53 -12.64 -4.28 -2.89
C LEU A 53 -13.71 -3.22 -2.56
N LYS A 54 -14.09 -2.40 -3.55
CA LYS A 54 -15.13 -1.39 -3.39
C LYS A 54 -16.52 -1.99 -3.09
N ARG A 55 -16.83 -3.18 -3.63
CA ARG A 55 -18.08 -3.90 -3.33
C ARG A 55 -18.11 -4.43 -1.90
N LYS A 56 -16.95 -4.80 -1.33
CA LYS A 56 -16.84 -5.30 0.05
C LYS A 56 -17.00 -4.18 1.08
N SER A 57 -16.21 -3.11 0.94
CA SER A 57 -16.36 -1.93 1.78
C SER A 57 -15.98 -0.65 1.02
N PRO A 58 -16.93 0.22 0.67
CA PRO A 58 -16.65 1.40 -0.13
C PRO A 58 -15.89 2.48 0.64
N GLU A 59 -16.08 2.58 1.96
CA GLU A 59 -15.42 3.58 2.81
C GLU A 59 -13.95 3.21 3.03
N ASP A 60 -13.67 1.96 3.45
CA ASP A 60 -12.31 1.44 3.61
C ASP A 60 -11.55 1.44 2.28
N TRP A 61 -12.22 1.05 1.18
CA TRP A 61 -11.62 1.10 -0.15
C TRP A 61 -11.19 2.53 -0.51
N LYS A 62 -12.01 3.54 -0.20
CA LYS A 62 -11.68 4.93 -0.49
C LYS A 62 -10.47 5.41 0.30
N ALA A 63 -10.39 5.06 1.59
CA ALA A 63 -9.25 5.39 2.44
C ALA A 63 -7.96 4.73 1.92
N ALA A 64 -7.99 3.43 1.68
CA ALA A 64 -6.87 2.68 1.13
C ALA A 64 -6.45 3.18 -0.26
N ASN A 65 -7.41 3.46 -1.14
CA ASN A 65 -7.13 3.97 -2.48
C ASN A 65 -6.44 5.34 -2.43
N ALA A 66 -6.87 6.25 -1.54
CA ALA A 66 -6.21 7.54 -1.36
C ALA A 66 -4.75 7.39 -0.91
N ALA A 67 -4.47 6.44 -0.01
CA ALA A 67 -3.12 6.14 0.44
C ALA A 67 -2.25 5.54 -0.68
N VAL A 68 -2.79 4.62 -1.48
CA VAL A 68 -2.10 4.03 -2.65
C VAL A 68 -1.76 5.13 -3.67
N GLU A 69 -2.70 6.01 -3.99
CA GLU A 69 -2.48 7.11 -4.92
C GLU A 69 -1.45 8.12 -4.37
N GLY A 70 -1.46 8.39 -3.06
CA GLY A 70 -0.47 9.23 -2.39
C GLY A 70 0.95 8.69 -2.52
N ALA A 71 1.16 7.41 -2.18
CA ALA A 71 2.48 6.77 -2.29
C ALA A 71 3.00 6.74 -3.74
N VAL A 72 2.13 6.39 -4.71
CA VAL A 72 2.52 6.39 -6.13
C VAL A 72 2.90 7.80 -6.60
N ARG A 73 2.12 8.82 -6.21
CA ARG A 73 2.38 10.20 -6.60
C ARG A 73 3.74 10.70 -6.09
N GLU A 74 4.07 10.46 -4.82
CA GLU A 74 5.35 10.90 -4.25
C GLU A 74 6.52 10.20 -4.94
N LEU A 75 6.45 8.88 -5.15
CA LEU A 75 7.52 8.10 -5.80
C LEU A 75 7.69 8.38 -7.30
N HIS A 76 6.63 8.84 -7.99
CA HIS A 76 6.68 9.24 -9.39
C HIS A 76 6.99 10.74 -9.60
N ALA A 77 7.17 11.51 -8.52
CA ALA A 77 7.59 12.90 -8.63
C ALA A 77 8.92 13.01 -9.41
N LYS A 78 9.12 14.12 -10.12
CA LYS A 78 10.35 14.35 -10.91
C LYS A 78 11.63 14.25 -10.05
N ALA A 79 11.53 14.68 -8.81
CA ALA A 79 12.53 14.53 -7.77
C ALA A 79 11.80 14.08 -6.50
N PRO A 80 11.69 12.76 -6.26
CA PRO A 80 11.04 12.26 -5.05
C PRO A 80 11.87 12.64 -3.83
N ASP A 81 11.19 13.17 -2.82
CA ASP A 81 11.80 13.47 -1.53
C ASP A 81 11.82 12.20 -0.68
N LYS A 82 12.97 11.91 -0.05
CA LYS A 82 13.14 10.66 0.71
C LYS A 82 12.19 10.59 1.90
N ASP A 83 12.19 11.62 2.74
CA ASP A 83 11.36 11.67 3.95
C ASP A 83 9.87 11.63 3.61
N ARG A 84 9.43 12.36 2.59
CA ARG A 84 8.03 12.31 2.14
C ARG A 84 7.65 10.97 1.53
N SER A 85 8.56 10.32 0.81
CA SER A 85 8.31 8.98 0.25
C SER A 85 8.19 7.94 1.37
N LEU A 86 9.03 8.03 2.41
CA LEU A 86 8.93 7.18 3.59
C LEU A 86 7.61 7.42 4.34
N ASP A 87 7.24 8.68 4.58
CA ASP A 87 5.99 9.05 5.25
C ASP A 87 4.75 8.56 4.50
N ALA A 88 4.72 8.71 3.17
CA ALA A 88 3.62 8.24 2.34
C ALA A 88 3.48 6.72 2.34
N LEU A 89 4.60 5.99 2.29
CA LEU A 89 4.60 4.52 2.36
C LEU A 89 4.23 4.01 3.75
N ASN A 90 4.69 4.68 4.81
CA ASN A 90 4.30 4.33 6.18
C ASN A 90 2.81 4.59 6.43
N THR A 91 2.28 5.69 5.89
CA THR A 91 0.83 5.99 5.92
C THR A 91 0.03 4.91 5.19
N LEU A 92 0.51 4.44 4.03
CA LEU A 92 -0.11 3.35 3.28
C LEU A 92 -0.14 2.04 4.09
N LEU A 93 0.99 1.67 4.69
CA LEU A 93 1.11 0.47 5.52
C LEU A 93 0.18 0.53 6.74
N SER A 94 0.21 1.64 7.47
CA SER A 94 -0.69 1.85 8.62
C SER A 94 -2.16 1.77 8.22
N THR A 95 -2.53 2.30 7.05
CA THR A 95 -3.91 2.22 6.54
C THR A 95 -4.31 0.78 6.24
N PHE A 96 -3.43 -0.01 5.61
CA PHE A 96 -3.71 -1.43 5.38
C PHE A 96 -3.82 -2.20 6.70
N ASN A 97 -2.91 -1.96 7.63
CA ASN A 97 -2.87 -2.59 8.95
C ASN A 97 -4.16 -2.34 9.75
N ASP A 98 -4.61 -1.09 9.82
CA ASP A 98 -5.87 -0.67 10.46
C ASP A 98 -7.07 -1.36 9.80
N ILE A 99 -7.15 -1.33 8.47
CA ILE A 99 -8.23 -2.00 7.72
C ILE A 99 -8.18 -3.52 7.89
N GLN A 100 -7.01 -4.14 8.07
CA GLN A 100 -6.90 -5.58 8.37
C GLN A 100 -7.26 -5.92 9.83
N GLY A 101 -7.42 -4.93 10.70
CA GLY A 101 -7.57 -5.15 12.13
C GLY A 101 -6.30 -5.75 12.77
N ILE A 102 -5.14 -5.58 12.13
CA ILE A 102 -3.86 -5.89 12.72
C ILE A 102 -3.51 -4.66 13.56
N SER A 103 -3.82 -4.68 14.85
CA SER A 103 -3.39 -3.63 15.77
C SER A 103 -2.02 -4.03 16.35
N ASP A 104 -1.11 -3.05 16.47
CA ASP A 104 0.14 -3.20 17.24
C ASP A 104 -0.15 -3.59 18.70
#